data_AF-A0A022QJ40-F1
#
_entry.id   AF-A0A022QJ40-F1
#
_cell.length_a   1.000
_cell.length_b   1.000
_cell.length_c   1.000
_cell.angle_alpha   90.00
_cell.angle_beta   90.00
_cell.angle_gamma   90.00
#
_symmetry.space_group_name_H-M   'P 1'
#
loop_
_entity.id
_entity.type
_entity.pdbx_description
1 polymer ?
#
loop_
_entity_poly.entity_id
_entity_poly.type
_entity_poly.pdbx_seq_one_letter_code
_entity_poly.pdbx_strand_id
1 'polypeptide(L)'
;MYKKCMHNHAASDNGFLLDGCGLFEAPSGTTTGSREAMLCAACGCHRNYHQRVAVEIPQHYQSSPDRHHHHHHNQPGPHRTKVKSESCKPNVP
;
A
#
# COMPACT_ATOMS: atom_id res chain seq x y z
N MET A 1 1.83 1.31 12.33
CA MET A 1 0.99 2.49 12.02
C MET A 1 1.26 2.96 10.60
N TYR A 2 0.29 3.52 9.90
CA TYR A 2 0.44 4.01 8.51
C TYR A 2 0.43 5.53 8.53
N LYS A 3 1.44 6.19 7.95
CA LYS A 3 1.59 7.66 8.06
C LYS A 3 1.38 8.37 6.73
N LYS A 4 2.41 8.38 5.90
CA LYS A 4 2.48 9.19 4.68
C LYS A 4 1.90 8.45 3.48
N CYS A 5 0.95 9.04 2.77
CA CYS A 5 0.53 8.57 1.45
C CYS A 5 1.64 8.78 0.41
N MET A 6 1.91 7.75 -0.38
CA MET A 6 2.90 7.76 -1.46
C MET A 6 2.27 7.57 -2.85
N HIS A 7 0.95 7.68 -2.96
CA HIS A 7 0.26 7.61 -4.24
C HIS A 7 0.49 8.91 -5.04
N ASN A 8 0.83 8.80 -6.32
CA ASN A 8 0.89 9.95 -7.23
C ASN A 8 -0.52 10.21 -7.78
N HIS A 9 -1.21 11.22 -7.24
CA HIS A 9 -2.58 11.55 -7.62
C HIS A 9 -2.67 12.17 -9.03
N ALA A 10 -1.60 12.83 -9.48
CA ALA A 10 -1.52 13.42 -10.82
C ALA A 10 -0.91 12.47 -11.87
N ALA A 11 -0.73 11.18 -11.55
CA ALA A 11 -0.15 10.21 -12.48
C ALA A 11 -0.95 10.12 -13.80
N SER A 12 -2.27 10.27 -13.73
CA SER A 12 -3.15 10.29 -14.90
C SER A 12 -3.04 11.57 -15.73
N ASP A 13 -2.63 12.68 -15.10
CA ASP A 13 -2.49 14.00 -15.73
C ASP A 13 -1.04 14.29 -16.15
N ASN A 14 -0.23 13.24 -16.34
CA ASN A 14 1.19 13.34 -16.68
C ASN A 14 2.03 14.17 -15.67
N GLY A 15 1.52 14.29 -14.43
CA GLY A 15 2.12 15.08 -13.36
C GLY A 15 2.63 14.25 -12.20
N PHE A 16 3.22 14.93 -11.21
CA PHE A 16 3.65 14.34 -9.95
C PHE A 16 3.17 15.18 -8.77
N LEU A 17 2.07 14.75 -8.16
CA LEU A 17 1.51 15.38 -6.96
C LEU A 17 1.19 14.29 -5.94
N LEU A 18 1.88 14.35 -4.81
CA LEU A 18 1.60 13.50 -3.66
C LEU A 18 0.64 14.28 -2.75
N ASP A 19 -0.63 13.88 -2.69
CA ASP A 19 -1.55 14.38 -1.65
C ASP A 19 -1.11 13.77 -0.32
N GLY A 20 -0.34 14.54 0.44
CA GLY A 20 0.26 14.07 1.68
C GLY A 20 -0.71 14.21 2.85
N CYS A 21 -1.45 13.17 3.20
CA CYS A 21 -1.97 13.00 4.55
C CYS A 21 -0.82 12.60 5.51
N GLY A 22 -0.83 13.15 6.72
CA GLY A 22 0.22 12.92 7.73
C GLY A 22 0.04 11.63 8.54
N LEU A 23 -1.19 11.12 8.57
CA LEU A 23 -1.59 9.89 9.25
C LEU A 23 -2.71 9.22 8.46
N PHE A 24 -2.68 7.89 8.38
CA PHE A 24 -3.82 7.14 7.85
C PHE A 24 -4.97 7.18 8.86
N GLU A 25 -6.08 7.76 8.43
CA GLU A 25 -7.32 7.85 9.18
C GLU A 25 -8.35 6.94 8.51
N ALA A 26 -8.91 5.96 9.24
CA ALA A 26 -10.06 5.20 8.74
C ALA A 26 -11.34 6.03 8.92
N PRO A 27 -12.35 5.94 8.02
CA PRO A 27 -13.61 6.64 8.21
C PRO A 27 -14.33 6.19 9.48
N SER A 28 -14.90 7.16 10.22
CA SER A 28 -15.65 6.88 11.44
C SER A 28 -16.85 5.98 11.16
N GLY A 29 -17.09 5.01 12.05
CA GLY A 29 -18.21 4.07 11.90
C GLY A 29 -17.94 2.89 10.95
N THR A 30 -16.72 2.76 10.41
CA THR A 30 -16.35 1.58 9.62
C THR A 30 -15.93 0.42 10.50
N THR A 31 -16.40 -0.78 10.18
CA THR A 31 -15.98 -2.01 10.87
C THR A 31 -14.55 -2.35 10.49
N THR A 32 -13.70 -2.63 11.48
CA THR A 32 -12.34 -3.12 11.27
C THR A 32 -12.34 -4.34 10.33
N GLY A 33 -11.63 -4.24 9.20
CA GLY A 33 -11.58 -5.27 8.18
C GLY A 33 -12.59 -5.11 7.04
N SER A 34 -13.52 -4.15 7.13
CA SER A 34 -14.35 -3.73 5.99
C SER A 34 -13.50 -3.09 4.90
N ARG A 35 -13.97 -3.14 3.65
CA ARG A 35 -13.36 -2.49 2.50
C ARG A 35 -13.19 -0.99 2.73
N GLU A 36 -14.18 -0.36 3.37
CA GLU A 36 -14.19 1.06 3.69
C GLU A 36 -13.13 1.43 4.74
N ALA A 37 -12.88 0.53 5.70
CA ALA A 37 -11.84 0.71 6.72
C ALA A 37 -10.42 0.61 6.17
N MET A 38 -10.24 0.15 4.93
CA MET A 38 -8.93 0.10 4.27
C MET A 38 -8.60 1.35 3.46
N LEU A 39 -9.56 2.27 3.30
CA LEU A 39 -9.39 3.53 2.59
C LEU A 39 -9.12 4.66 3.58
N CYS A 40 -8.23 5.57 3.20
CA CYS A 40 -7.92 6.75 3.99
C CYS A 40 -9.05 7.77 3.86
N ALA A 41 -9.59 8.24 4.98
CA ALA A 41 -10.64 9.26 5.00
C ALA A 41 -10.18 10.61 4.40
N ALA A 42 -8.87 10.91 4.44
CA ALA A 42 -8.32 12.18 3.95
C ALA A 42 -8.04 12.18 2.43
N CYS A 43 -7.45 11.11 1.89
CA CYS A 43 -7.04 11.05 0.47
C CYS A 43 -7.73 9.96 -0.35
N GLY A 44 -8.59 9.15 0.25
CA GLY A 44 -9.26 8.03 -0.41
C GLY A 44 -8.35 6.86 -0.79
N CYS A 45 -7.02 7.00 -0.66
CA CYS A 45 -6.09 5.94 -1.02
C CYS A 45 -6.15 4.77 -0.04
N HIS A 46 -5.93 3.57 -0.58
CA HIS A 46 -5.79 2.38 0.23
C HIS A 46 -4.61 2.49 1.22
N ARG A 47 -4.73 1.88 2.40
CA ARG A 47 -3.67 1.86 3.43
C ARG A 47 -2.31 1.35 2.92
N ASN A 48 -2.30 0.54 1.87
CA ASN A 48 -1.06 0.02 1.26
C ASN A 48 -0.25 1.11 0.54
N TYR A 49 -0.89 2.19 0.08
CA TYR A 49 -0.19 3.34 -0.47
C TYR A 49 0.42 4.22 0.63
N HIS A 50 0.08 3.94 1.89
CA HIS A 50 0.67 4.64 3.02
C HIS A 50 1.88 3.89 3.53
N GLN A 51 2.94 4.62 3.87
CA GLN A 51 4.13 4.04 4.45
C GLN A 51 3.81 3.41 5.80
N ARG A 52 4.09 2.10 5.92
CA ARG A 52 4.08 1.39 7.20
C ARG A 52 5.26 1.86 8.03
N VAL A 53 4.96 2.33 9.23
CA VAL A 53 5.93 2.64 10.27
C VAL A 53 5.73 1.62 11.38
N ALA A 54 6.77 0.82 11.61
CA ALA A 54 6.84 -0.06 12.77
C ALA A 54 6.92 0.84 14.01
N VAL A 55 6.09 0.55 15.00
CA VAL A 55 6.28 1.12 16.33
C VAL A 55 7.24 0.14 16.99
N GLU A 56 8.52 0.49 17.04
CA GLU A 56 9.52 -0.26 17.78
C GLU A 56 9.10 -0.21 19.26
N ILE A 57 8.34 -1.20 19.73
CA ILE A 57 8.21 -1.45 21.17
C ILE A 57 9.60 -1.92 21.60
N PRO A 58 10.29 -1.28 22.57
CA PRO A 58 11.64 -1.63 22.97
C PRO A 58 11.79 -3.15 23.17
N GLN A 59 12.52 -3.77 22.25
CA GLN A 59 12.74 -5.21 22.20
C GLN A 59 13.78 -5.59 23.26
N HIS A 60 13.36 -5.76 24.51
CA HIS A 60 14.17 -6.39 25.56
C HIS A 60 13.55 -7.70 26.08
N TYR A 61 12.76 -8.40 25.26
CA TYR A 61 12.33 -9.76 25.60
C TYR A 61 12.05 -10.64 24.38
N GLN A 62 13.00 -10.77 23.45
CA GLN A 62 13.07 -11.96 22.61
C GLN A 62 14.46 -12.10 22.00
N SER A 63 15.19 -13.06 22.55
CA SER A 63 16.50 -13.52 22.13
C SER A 63 16.55 -13.77 20.62
N SER A 64 17.63 -13.30 19.98
CA SER A 64 17.94 -13.47 18.56
C SER A 64 17.65 -14.89 18.06
N PRO A 65 16.88 -15.07 16.97
CA PRO A 65 16.98 -16.26 16.16
C PRO A 65 18.02 -16.05 15.05
N ASP A 66 18.93 -17.00 15.03
CA ASP A 66 19.97 -17.30 14.07
C ASP A 66 19.64 -16.92 12.61
N ARG A 67 20.50 -16.09 11.99
CA ARG A 67 20.39 -15.64 10.60
C ARG A 67 20.66 -16.79 9.62
N HIS A 68 19.64 -17.57 9.32
CA HIS A 68 19.62 -18.37 8.10
C HIS A 68 19.34 -17.45 6.91
N HIS A 69 20.43 -16.94 6.32
CA HIS A 69 20.46 -16.13 5.11
C HIS A 69 19.76 -16.89 3.98
N HIS A 70 18.49 -16.58 3.72
CA HIS A 70 17.81 -17.01 2.51
C HIS A 70 18.39 -16.21 1.34
N HIS A 71 19.27 -16.86 0.59
CA HIS A 71 19.85 -16.35 -0.65
C HIS A 71 18.71 -16.04 -1.64
N HIS A 72 18.38 -14.77 -1.79
CA HIS A 72 17.44 -14.30 -2.80
C HIS A 72 18.08 -14.48 -4.17
N HIS A 73 17.68 -15.51 -4.90
CA HIS A 73 18.14 -15.77 -6.26
C HIS A 73 17.80 -14.56 -7.15
N ASN A 74 18.84 -13.91 -7.67
CA ASN A 74 18.75 -12.88 -8.67
C ASN A 74 18.35 -13.54 -9.99
N GLN A 75 17.11 -13.38 -10.45
CA GLN A 75 16.67 -13.86 -11.76
C GLN A 75 16.79 -12.72 -12.79
N PRO A 76 17.65 -12.84 -13.82
CA PRO A 76 17.63 -11.93 -14.96
C PRO A 76 16.41 -12.23 -15.84
N GLY A 77 15.76 -11.19 -16.40
CA GLY A 77 14.66 -11.35 -17.37
C GLY A 77 15.09 -12.16 -18.62
N PRO A 78 14.18 -12.56 -19.53
CA PRO A 78 13.17 -11.69 -20.16
C PRO A 78 11.81 -12.39 -20.43
N HIS A 79 10.93 -11.68 -21.16
CA HIS A 79 9.84 -12.15 -22.05
C HIS A 79 8.46 -11.54 -21.77
N ARG A 80 8.08 -10.62 -22.68
CA ARG A 80 6.70 -10.17 -22.93
C ARG A 80 5.78 -11.37 -23.09
N THR A 81 4.75 -11.48 -22.26
CA THR A 81 3.53 -12.21 -22.59
C THR A 81 2.36 -11.24 -22.56
N LYS A 82 1.74 -11.10 -23.74
CA LYS A 82 0.54 -10.33 -23.97
C LYS A 82 -0.62 -11.12 -23.35
N VAL A 83 -1.15 -10.67 -22.21
CA VAL A 83 -2.41 -11.19 -21.67
C VAL A 83 -3.50 -10.13 -21.83
N LYS A 84 -4.58 -10.59 -22.45
CA LYS A 84 -5.75 -9.85 -22.93
C LYS A 84 -6.44 -9.17 -21.75
N SER A 85 -6.47 -7.85 -21.75
CA SER A 85 -7.24 -7.03 -20.82
C SER A 85 -8.73 -7.22 -21.10
N GLU A 86 -9.42 -8.03 -20.29
CA GLU A 86 -10.88 -7.99 -20.20
C GLU A 86 -11.27 -6.75 -19.40
N SER A 87 -11.73 -5.74 -20.14
CA SER A 87 -12.20 -4.46 -19.63
C SER A 87 -13.55 -4.66 -18.93
N CYS A 88 -13.60 -4.56 -17.60
CA CYS A 88 -14.86 -4.31 -16.89
C CYS A 88 -15.37 -2.91 -17.32
N LYS A 89 -16.41 -2.88 -18.16
CA LYS A 89 -17.11 -1.65 -18.52
C LYS A 89 -17.96 -1.19 -17.32
N PRO A 90 -17.98 0.11 -16.97
CA PRO A 90 -18.95 0.64 -16.01
C PRO A 90 -20.34 0.68 -16.66
N ASN A 91 -21.33 0.14 -15.95
CA ASN A 91 -22.74 0.29 -16.27
C ASN A 91 -23.20 1.66 -15.73
N VAL A 92 -23.78 2.48 -16.60
CA VAL A 92 -24.45 3.73 -16.24
C VAL A 92 -25.86 3.63 -16.84
N PRO A 93 -26.92 4.03 -16.10
CA PRO A 93 -28.32 3.79 -16.45
C PRO A 93 -28.77 4.40 -17.78
#